data_AF-A0A1M4ZZU2-F1
#
_entry.id   AF-A0A1M4ZZU2-F1
#
_cell.length_a   1.000
_cell.length_b   1.000
_cell.length_c   1.000
_cell.angle_alpha   90.00
_cell.angle_beta   90.00
_cell.angle_gamma   90.00
#
_symmetry.space_group_name_H-M   'P 1'
#
loop_
_entity.id
_entity.type
_entity.pdbx_description
1 polymer ?
#
loop_
_entity_poly.entity_id
_entity_poly.type
_entity_poly.pdbx_seq_one_letter_code
_entity_poly.pdbx_strand_id
1 'polypeptide(L)'
;MFKSIQQRLILRYPLLWNTKIIPMGVLLLGLNLCFFILGFALNGISFEETHRNFFDFDATLLLLSLVISLLVLILWLVNYFKNNMLKSFYPTSKYHVYKEWGLIFLLCFGISSPIYWYNLGKETRYRSYFSREELEKRCVTLRAGSFFLDGSYSYHESENTVETDVVAVDTVSVDSVETNGEARNYFMYRGKKYKNTSLLNKNVNSYILFDKKSDSTAIEKLKFWLVTQQKDSLKQLFTDYLKIVKEHQLEANINAEQWLSLINDYPLFEKSHTIGPQMTNDEYYPNIYNNQSVVRDTIDRYIARDNTGTEQEFYKYYVPEKKLNFNYARMADAHEDPDVNLETLIIPVYFALALSLLILSFRVTSGRSWLIGLIAVIILNIILGIFSVIISSSFTYGIGYCVAFIIVSVLFFNTVGQNRTKGYSGVVLNLFLWLLPGLIPLLYELLESYLHYEYNAIDTINLQYSTAYQFKQWLENHVFEINWTNIFLVSIAMLFIGKKIRLWRGIAEA
;
A
#
# COMPACT_ATOMS: atom_id res chain seq x y z
N MET A 1 -5.79 39.85 -22.26
CA MET A 1 -6.61 39.03 -21.34
C MET A 1 -5.92 38.74 -20.00
N PHE A 2 -4.66 38.27 -19.96
CA PHE A 2 -3.97 37.98 -18.69
C PHE A 2 -3.69 39.21 -17.81
N LYS A 3 -3.25 40.34 -18.41
CA LYS A 3 -3.02 41.60 -17.68
C LYS A 3 -4.28 42.12 -16.98
N SER A 4 -5.43 42.08 -17.64
CA SER A 4 -6.71 42.52 -17.06
C SER A 4 -7.19 41.62 -15.92
N ILE A 5 -6.93 40.30 -16.00
CA ILE A 5 -7.21 39.34 -14.91
C ILE A 5 -6.31 39.63 -13.70
N GLN A 6 -5.01 39.83 -13.92
CA GLN A 6 -4.06 40.17 -12.86
C GLN A 6 -4.42 41.49 -12.16
N GLN A 7 -4.81 42.50 -12.93
CA GLN A 7 -5.22 43.80 -12.38
C GLN A 7 -6.51 43.68 -11.55
N ARG A 8 -7.49 42.90 -12.01
CA ARG A 8 -8.72 42.61 -11.24
C ARG A 8 -8.44 41.84 -9.95
N LEU A 9 -7.51 40.87 -9.98
CA LEU A 9 -7.10 40.10 -8.81
C LEU A 9 -6.43 40.96 -7.74
N ILE A 10 -5.54 41.86 -8.14
CA ILE A 10 -4.90 42.80 -7.20
C ILE A 10 -5.96 43.68 -6.52
N LEU A 11 -6.90 44.23 -7.29
CA LEU A 11 -7.87 45.20 -6.81
C LEU A 11 -8.99 44.60 -5.95
N ARG A 12 -9.43 43.37 -6.25
CA ARG A 12 -10.58 42.73 -5.57
C ARG A 12 -10.22 41.55 -4.68
N TYR A 13 -9.16 40.81 -4.99
CA TYR A 13 -8.79 39.57 -4.30
C TYR A 13 -7.28 39.50 -4.02
N PRO A 14 -6.74 40.44 -3.22
CA PRO A 14 -5.30 40.57 -3.01
C PRO A 14 -4.66 39.31 -2.42
N LEU A 15 -5.39 38.56 -1.61
CA LEU A 15 -4.93 37.27 -1.06
C LEU A 15 -4.62 36.26 -2.18
N LEU A 16 -5.56 36.05 -3.11
CA LEU A 16 -5.40 35.10 -4.22
C LEU A 16 -4.26 35.53 -5.15
N TRP A 17 -4.11 36.85 -5.37
CA TRP A 17 -3.03 37.39 -6.16
C TRP A 17 -1.66 37.19 -5.51
N ASN A 18 -1.59 37.39 -4.20
CA ASN A 18 -0.37 37.31 -3.42
C ASN A 18 0.11 35.85 -3.26
N THR A 19 -0.79 34.89 -3.04
CA THR A 19 -0.44 33.46 -3.01
C THR A 19 -0.10 32.88 -4.38
N LYS A 20 -0.45 33.60 -5.47
CA LYS A 20 -0.36 33.10 -6.85
C LYS A 20 -1.16 31.82 -7.07
N ILE A 21 -2.23 31.63 -6.30
CA ILE A 21 -3.04 30.39 -6.31
C ILE A 21 -3.62 30.07 -7.69
N ILE A 22 -4.04 31.06 -8.48
CA ILE A 22 -4.67 30.79 -9.78
C ILE A 22 -3.67 30.22 -10.80
N PRO A 23 -2.56 30.91 -11.14
CA PRO A 23 -1.60 30.34 -12.08
C PRO A 23 -0.95 29.05 -11.55
N MET A 24 -0.68 28.97 -10.25
CA MET A 24 -0.13 27.74 -9.66
C MET A 24 -1.14 26.60 -9.63
N GLY A 25 -2.41 26.89 -9.33
CA GLY A 25 -3.47 25.89 -9.31
C GLY A 25 -3.71 25.29 -10.69
N VAL A 26 -3.70 26.10 -11.75
CA VAL A 26 -3.78 25.59 -13.13
C VAL A 26 -2.58 24.71 -13.46
N LEU A 27 -1.37 25.13 -13.10
CA LEU A 27 -0.15 24.35 -13.32
C LEU A 27 -0.18 23.02 -12.55
N LEU A 28 -0.61 23.02 -11.29
CA LEU A 28 -0.69 21.82 -10.45
C LEU A 28 -1.80 20.87 -10.93
N LEU A 29 -2.95 21.39 -11.35
CA LEU A 29 -4.00 20.56 -11.95
C LEU A 29 -3.49 19.90 -13.23
N GLY A 30 -2.81 20.65 -14.09
CA GLY A 30 -2.18 20.09 -15.30
C GLY A 30 -1.13 19.03 -14.97
N LEU A 31 -0.26 19.30 -13.99
CA LEU A 31 0.76 18.35 -13.54
C LEU A 31 0.16 17.04 -13.03
N ASN A 32 -0.79 17.12 -12.09
CA ASN A 32 -1.43 15.92 -11.52
C ASN A 32 -2.24 15.16 -12.59
N LEU A 33 -2.90 15.86 -13.51
CA LEU A 33 -3.57 15.23 -14.65
C LEU A 33 -2.58 14.51 -15.57
N CYS A 34 -1.41 15.09 -15.85
CA CYS A 34 -0.36 14.42 -16.63
C CYS A 34 0.11 13.14 -15.94
N PHE A 35 0.35 13.16 -14.62
CA PHE A 35 0.72 11.95 -13.87
C PHE A 35 -0.37 10.89 -13.89
N PHE A 36 -1.64 11.28 -13.76
CA PHE A 36 -2.76 10.37 -13.94
C PHE A 36 -2.79 9.72 -15.33
N ILE A 37 -2.62 10.53 -16.39
CA ILE A 37 -2.58 10.03 -17.77
C ILE A 37 -1.39 9.10 -17.98
N LEU A 38 -0.21 9.42 -17.43
CA LEU A 38 0.97 8.54 -17.48
C LEU A 38 0.70 7.21 -16.79
N GLY A 39 0.08 7.24 -15.60
CA GLY A 39 -0.33 6.03 -14.88
C GLY A 39 -1.27 5.17 -15.71
N PHE A 40 -2.26 5.79 -16.34
CA PHE A 40 -3.22 5.09 -17.18
C PHE A 40 -2.61 4.53 -18.46
N ALA A 41 -1.72 5.28 -19.12
CA ALA A 41 -1.18 4.94 -20.43
C ALA A 41 -0.01 3.94 -20.36
N LEU A 42 0.85 4.04 -19.35
CA LEU A 42 2.04 3.19 -19.22
C LEU A 42 1.74 1.82 -18.61
N ASN A 43 0.67 1.69 -17.82
CA ASN A 43 0.33 0.45 -17.11
C ASN A 43 -0.74 -0.37 -17.83
N GLY A 44 -0.66 -0.49 -19.15
CA GLY A 44 -1.47 -1.45 -19.89
C GLY A 44 -1.11 -2.89 -19.51
N ILE A 45 -2.11 -3.73 -19.32
CA ILE A 45 -1.91 -5.18 -19.16
C ILE A 45 -1.57 -5.77 -20.52
N SER A 46 -0.40 -6.42 -20.59
CA SER A 46 -0.01 -7.32 -21.65
C SER A 46 0.01 -8.74 -21.10
N PHE A 47 -0.80 -9.63 -21.66
CA PHE A 47 -0.86 -11.02 -21.21
C PHE A 47 0.42 -11.82 -21.55
N GLU A 48 1.38 -11.23 -22.27
CA GLU A 48 2.72 -11.81 -22.44
C GLU A 48 3.63 -11.59 -21.22
N GLU A 49 3.26 -10.66 -20.33
CA GLU A 49 4.01 -10.35 -19.12
C GLU A 49 3.77 -11.37 -18.00
N THR A 50 4.80 -11.54 -17.19
CA THR A 50 4.90 -12.34 -15.98
C THR A 50 5.65 -11.52 -14.93
N HIS A 51 5.69 -11.99 -13.68
CA HIS A 51 6.48 -11.35 -12.63
C HIS A 51 7.99 -11.20 -12.97
N ARG A 52 8.53 -11.98 -13.92
CA ARG A 52 9.96 -11.96 -14.25
C ARG A 52 10.35 -10.94 -15.31
N ASN A 53 9.47 -10.68 -16.27
CA ASN A 53 9.72 -9.79 -17.41
C ASN A 53 8.90 -8.49 -17.35
N PHE A 54 7.99 -8.35 -16.38
CA PHE A 54 7.28 -7.12 -16.13
C PHE A 54 8.26 -6.01 -15.70
N PHE A 55 8.20 -4.87 -16.39
CA PHE A 55 8.97 -3.69 -16.04
C PHE A 55 8.09 -2.71 -15.27
N ASP A 56 8.42 -2.50 -14.00
CA ASP A 56 7.72 -1.56 -13.13
C ASP A 56 8.30 -0.14 -13.25
N PHE A 57 7.47 0.81 -13.65
CA PHE A 57 7.86 2.22 -13.76
C PHE A 57 7.78 2.98 -12.42
N ASP A 58 7.25 2.37 -11.36
CA ASP A 58 6.86 3.07 -10.13
C ASP A 58 8.03 3.79 -9.45
N ALA A 59 9.20 3.14 -9.31
CA ALA A 59 10.38 3.78 -8.72
C ALA A 59 10.91 4.95 -9.56
N THR A 60 10.90 4.80 -10.89
CA THR A 60 11.36 5.85 -11.83
C THR A 60 10.42 7.05 -11.78
N LEU A 61 9.11 6.80 -11.77
CA LEU A 61 8.10 7.85 -11.74
C LEU A 61 7.97 8.51 -10.36
N LEU A 62 8.25 7.78 -9.28
CA LEU A 62 8.43 8.37 -7.96
C LEU A 62 9.56 9.40 -7.96
N LEU A 63 10.73 9.06 -8.49
CA LEU A 63 11.87 9.99 -8.56
C LEU A 63 11.56 11.19 -9.45
N LEU A 64 10.95 10.96 -10.63
CA LEU A 64 10.54 12.02 -11.53
C LEU A 64 9.53 12.97 -10.87
N SER A 65 8.56 12.42 -10.14
CA SER A 65 7.56 13.20 -9.40
C SER A 65 8.22 14.11 -8.37
N LEU A 66 9.19 13.59 -7.62
CA LEU A 66 9.91 14.34 -6.60
C LEU A 66 10.68 15.52 -7.20
N VAL A 67 11.41 15.28 -8.29
CA VAL A 67 12.19 16.34 -8.97
C VAL A 67 11.28 17.43 -9.51
N ILE A 68 10.20 17.07 -10.21
CA ILE A 68 9.26 18.06 -10.78
C ILE A 68 8.56 18.84 -9.67
N SER A 69 8.08 18.15 -8.62
CA SER A 69 7.46 18.78 -7.47
C SER A 69 8.39 19.78 -6.77
N LEU A 70 9.68 19.45 -6.63
CA LEU A 70 10.68 20.35 -6.07
C LEU A 70 10.88 21.60 -6.94
N LEU A 71 10.96 21.46 -8.26
CA LEU A 71 11.09 22.59 -9.19
C LEU A 71 9.87 23.51 -9.13
N VAL A 72 8.67 22.93 -9.11
CA VAL A 72 7.40 23.67 -8.99
C VAL A 72 7.31 24.39 -7.64
N LEU A 73 7.73 23.74 -6.55
CA LEU A 73 7.82 24.34 -5.23
C LEU A 73 8.76 25.55 -5.23
N ILE A 74 9.98 25.41 -5.75
CA ILE A 74 10.95 26.52 -5.83
C ILE A 74 10.39 27.68 -6.66
N LEU A 75 9.85 27.39 -7.85
CA LEU A 75 9.25 28.40 -8.73
C LEU A 75 8.12 29.16 -8.02
N TRP A 76 7.29 28.45 -7.26
CA TRP A 76 6.23 29.05 -6.47
C TRP A 76 6.78 29.92 -5.35
N LEU A 77 7.68 29.39 -4.51
CA LEU A 77 8.23 30.09 -3.35
C LEU A 77 8.93 31.40 -3.75
N VAL A 78 9.71 31.39 -4.84
CA VAL A 78 10.35 32.60 -5.39
C VAL A 78 9.31 33.67 -5.73
N ASN A 79 8.15 33.30 -6.27
CA ASN A 79 7.10 34.26 -6.60
C ASN A 79 6.21 34.64 -5.42
N TYR A 80 6.02 33.71 -4.50
CA TYR A 80 5.20 33.87 -3.30
C TYR A 80 5.83 34.81 -2.27
N PHE A 81 7.15 34.70 -2.06
CA PHE A 81 7.87 35.51 -1.08
C PHE A 81 8.24 36.91 -1.56
N LYS A 82 8.16 37.20 -2.87
CA LYS A 82 8.42 38.54 -3.43
C LYS A 82 7.58 39.63 -2.77
N ASN A 83 6.30 39.34 -2.51
CA ASN A 83 5.37 40.29 -1.90
C ASN A 83 4.93 39.76 -0.54
N ASN A 84 5.33 40.43 0.55
CA ASN A 84 4.92 40.04 1.90
C ASN A 84 4.14 41.17 2.57
N MET A 85 2.83 41.19 2.33
CA MET A 85 1.88 42.15 2.90
C MET A 85 1.94 42.23 4.43
N LEU A 86 2.21 41.09 5.09
CA LEU A 86 2.27 41.03 6.54
C LEU A 86 3.57 41.67 7.09
N LYS A 87 4.67 41.68 6.33
CA LYS A 87 5.90 42.44 6.69
C LYS A 87 5.72 43.95 6.50
N SER A 88 4.82 44.36 5.61
CA SER A 88 4.57 45.77 5.28
C SER A 88 3.42 46.42 6.07
N PHE A 89 2.95 45.79 7.16
CA PHE A 89 1.92 46.31 8.07
C PHE A 89 0.60 46.75 7.42
N TYR A 90 0.23 46.18 6.27
CA TYR A 90 -1.06 46.46 5.65
C TYR A 90 -2.23 46.00 6.53
N PRO A 91 -3.34 46.76 6.59
CA PRO A 91 -4.53 46.37 7.34
C PRO A 91 -5.14 45.10 6.72
N THR A 92 -5.32 44.05 7.55
CA THR A 92 -5.81 42.74 7.12
C THR A 92 -7.01 42.27 7.93
N SER A 93 -7.89 41.50 7.29
CA SER A 93 -9.08 40.91 7.93
C SER A 93 -8.72 39.95 9.07
N LYS A 94 -9.69 39.69 9.97
CA LYS A 94 -9.53 38.82 11.15
C LYS A 94 -9.00 37.41 10.82
N TYR A 95 -9.42 36.88 9.68
CA TYR A 95 -9.12 35.51 9.26
C TYR A 95 -8.10 35.45 8.12
N HIS A 96 -7.37 36.54 7.86
CA HIS A 96 -6.42 36.61 6.74
C HIS A 96 -5.36 35.51 6.81
N VAL A 97 -4.68 35.36 7.95
CA VAL A 97 -3.60 34.37 8.14
C VAL A 97 -4.10 32.94 7.97
N TYR A 98 -5.31 32.63 8.48
CA TYR A 98 -5.93 31.32 8.31
C TYR A 98 -6.26 31.03 6.84
N LYS A 99 -6.89 31.99 6.14
CA LYS A 99 -7.19 31.84 4.71
C LYS A 99 -5.92 31.71 3.87
N GLU A 100 -4.87 32.47 4.21
CA GLU A 100 -3.57 32.37 3.56
C GLU A 100 -2.95 30.99 3.76
N TRP A 101 -2.94 30.49 5.01
CA TRP A 101 -2.50 29.12 5.31
C TRP A 101 -3.29 28.07 4.53
N GLY A 102 -4.62 28.16 4.48
CA GLY A 102 -5.44 27.21 3.71
C GLY A 102 -5.07 27.17 2.22
N LEU A 103 -4.71 28.31 1.63
CA LEU A 103 -4.22 28.38 0.25
C LEU A 103 -2.82 27.78 0.09
N ILE A 104 -1.92 28.03 1.06
CA ILE A 104 -0.58 27.40 1.09
C ILE A 104 -0.72 25.89 1.18
N PHE A 105 -1.58 25.40 2.08
CA PHE A 105 -1.87 23.99 2.28
C PHE A 105 -2.39 23.33 1.00
N LEU A 106 -3.38 23.95 0.33
CA LEU A 106 -3.91 23.45 -0.94
C LEU A 106 -2.84 23.36 -2.03
N LEU A 107 -1.95 24.34 -2.13
CA LEU A 107 -0.83 24.29 -3.09
C LEU A 107 0.20 23.22 -2.71
N CYS A 108 0.54 23.09 -1.43
CA CYS A 108 1.47 22.05 -0.96
C CYS A 108 0.89 20.65 -1.22
N PHE A 109 -0.43 20.47 -1.07
CA PHE A 109 -1.11 19.23 -1.42
C PHE A 109 -1.00 18.94 -2.91
N GLY A 110 -1.35 19.91 -3.78
CA GLY A 110 -1.18 19.73 -5.22
C GLY A 110 0.27 19.43 -5.65
N ILE A 111 1.28 19.93 -4.90
CA ILE A 111 2.70 19.64 -5.13
C ILE A 111 3.08 18.22 -4.65
N SER A 112 2.48 17.70 -3.58
CA SER A 112 2.80 16.38 -3.02
C SER A 112 2.01 15.22 -3.65
N SER A 113 0.91 15.49 -4.34
CA SER A 113 0.04 14.48 -4.92
C SER A 113 0.44 13.81 -6.26
N PRO A 114 1.47 14.20 -7.05
CA PRO A 114 1.65 13.62 -8.39
C PRO A 114 1.76 12.08 -8.42
N ILE A 115 2.49 11.47 -7.48
CA ILE A 115 2.59 10.00 -7.40
C ILE A 115 1.25 9.34 -7.05
N TYR A 116 0.45 9.96 -6.17
CA TYR A 116 -0.90 9.49 -5.84
C TYR A 116 -1.79 9.47 -7.09
N TRP A 117 -1.74 10.53 -7.90
CA TRP A 117 -2.49 10.59 -9.15
C TRP A 117 -2.01 9.58 -10.20
N TYR A 118 -0.72 9.31 -10.27
CA TYR A 118 -0.18 8.26 -11.13
C TYR A 118 -0.71 6.87 -10.73
N ASN A 119 -0.65 6.52 -9.45
CA ASN A 119 -1.19 5.23 -8.97
C ASN A 119 -2.70 5.13 -9.22
N LEU A 120 -3.44 6.25 -9.08
CA LEU A 120 -4.86 6.28 -9.38
C LEU A 120 -5.13 6.00 -10.87
N GLY A 121 -4.29 6.54 -11.76
CA GLY A 121 -4.32 6.25 -13.19
C GLY A 121 -4.03 4.77 -13.50
N LYS A 122 -3.01 4.21 -12.86
CA LYS A 122 -2.61 2.79 -12.95
C LYS A 122 -3.76 1.86 -12.56
N GLU A 123 -4.39 2.08 -11.42
CA GLU A 123 -5.54 1.28 -10.98
C GLU A 123 -6.76 1.45 -11.88
N THR A 124 -7.06 2.68 -12.30
CA THR A 124 -8.16 2.95 -13.23
C THR A 124 -7.96 2.17 -14.52
N ARG A 125 -6.71 2.04 -14.98
CA ARG A 125 -6.37 1.22 -16.14
C ARG A 125 -6.64 -0.26 -15.88
N TYR A 126 -6.20 -0.83 -14.76
CA TYR A 126 -6.48 -2.24 -14.44
C TYR A 126 -7.97 -2.54 -14.31
N ARG A 127 -8.72 -1.68 -13.63
CA ARG A 127 -10.19 -1.81 -13.48
C ARG A 127 -10.95 -1.67 -14.80
N SER A 128 -10.34 -1.06 -15.82
CA SER A 128 -10.98 -0.86 -17.13
C SER A 128 -11.08 -2.12 -17.99
N TYR A 129 -10.31 -3.17 -17.69
CA TYR A 129 -10.29 -4.41 -18.48
C TYR A 129 -11.54 -5.27 -18.25
N PHE A 130 -11.93 -5.46 -17.00
CA PHE A 130 -13.10 -6.26 -16.62
C PHE A 130 -13.84 -5.64 -15.44
N SER A 131 -15.17 -5.73 -15.46
CA SER A 131 -15.99 -5.49 -14.27
C SER A 131 -15.62 -6.50 -13.17
N ARG A 132 -15.79 -6.11 -11.90
CA ARG A 132 -15.54 -6.98 -10.74
C ARG A 132 -16.18 -8.38 -10.85
N GLU A 133 -17.45 -8.46 -11.26
CA GLU A 133 -18.18 -9.73 -11.39
C GLU A 133 -17.58 -10.66 -12.46
N GLU A 134 -17.31 -10.13 -13.65
CA GLU A 134 -16.67 -10.90 -14.73
C GLU A 134 -15.23 -11.31 -14.35
N LEU A 135 -14.50 -10.44 -13.65
CA LEU A 135 -13.16 -10.75 -13.14
C LEU A 135 -13.21 -11.90 -12.13
N GLU A 136 -14.13 -11.83 -11.16
CA GLU A 136 -14.34 -12.88 -10.16
C GLU A 136 -14.63 -14.22 -10.82
N LYS A 137 -15.57 -14.25 -11.78
CA LYS A 137 -15.90 -15.46 -12.55
C LYS A 137 -14.68 -16.07 -13.24
N ARG A 138 -13.85 -15.23 -13.88
CA ARG A 138 -12.62 -15.69 -14.55
C ARG A 138 -11.59 -16.21 -13.54
N CYS A 139 -11.39 -15.49 -12.43
CA CYS A 139 -10.49 -15.92 -11.36
C CYS A 139 -10.95 -17.24 -10.73
N VAL A 140 -12.27 -17.50 -10.59
CA VAL A 140 -12.79 -18.81 -10.16
C VAL A 140 -12.35 -19.92 -11.10
N THR A 141 -12.50 -19.73 -12.42
CA THR A 141 -12.07 -20.71 -13.43
C THR A 141 -10.56 -20.93 -13.42
N LEU A 142 -9.77 -19.84 -13.37
CA LEU A 142 -8.31 -19.93 -13.36
C LEU A 142 -7.78 -20.60 -12.09
N ARG A 143 -8.32 -20.22 -10.93
CA ARG A 143 -8.04 -20.86 -9.64
C ARG A 143 -8.34 -22.35 -9.70
N ALA A 144 -9.53 -22.73 -10.15
CA ALA A 144 -9.91 -24.14 -10.24
C ALA A 144 -9.03 -24.91 -11.24
N GLY A 145 -8.64 -24.30 -12.37
CA GLY A 145 -7.71 -24.89 -13.32
C GLY A 145 -6.31 -25.11 -12.73
N SER A 146 -5.82 -24.20 -11.88
CA SER A 146 -4.49 -24.29 -11.26
C SER A 146 -4.31 -25.53 -10.38
N PHE A 147 -5.40 -26.09 -9.84
CA PHE A 147 -5.39 -27.36 -9.10
C PHE A 147 -4.78 -28.52 -9.90
N PHE A 148 -4.94 -28.48 -11.23
CA PHE A 148 -4.54 -29.54 -12.16
C PHE A 148 -3.19 -29.29 -12.81
N LEU A 149 -2.43 -28.30 -12.33
CA LEU A 149 -1.14 -27.90 -12.86
C LEU A 149 -0.02 -28.24 -11.87
N ASP A 150 1.21 -28.19 -12.35
CA ASP A 150 2.36 -28.33 -11.48
C ASP A 150 2.43 -27.16 -10.49
N GLY A 151 2.75 -27.46 -9.24
CA GLY A 151 2.47 -26.58 -8.10
C GLY A 151 2.60 -27.27 -6.75
N SER A 152 2.32 -26.53 -5.67
CA SER A 152 2.53 -27.00 -4.30
C SER A 152 1.45 -27.97 -3.81
N TYR A 153 1.83 -28.81 -2.85
CA TYR A 153 0.94 -29.73 -2.14
C TYR A 153 0.64 -29.20 -0.74
N SER A 154 -0.52 -29.54 -0.17
CA SER A 154 -0.83 -29.23 1.22
C SER A 154 0.06 -30.05 2.16
N TYR A 155 0.56 -29.41 3.22
CA TYR A 155 1.39 -30.05 4.24
C TYR A 155 0.49 -30.62 5.35
N HIS A 156 0.74 -31.87 5.75
CA HIS A 156 -0.02 -32.56 6.80
C HIS A 156 0.95 -33.04 7.89
N GLU A 157 0.92 -32.41 9.06
CA GLU A 157 1.71 -32.79 10.24
C GLU A 157 1.12 -34.03 10.94
N SER A 158 1.96 -34.78 11.66
CA SER A 158 1.57 -36.02 12.33
C SER A 158 0.73 -35.80 13.60
N GLU A 159 -0.43 -36.47 13.65
CA GLU A 159 -1.28 -36.85 14.80
C GLU A 159 -1.70 -35.78 15.83
N ASN A 160 -2.86 -35.15 15.58
CA ASN A 160 -4.04 -35.23 16.48
C ASN A 160 -5.35 -34.63 15.92
N THR A 161 -5.58 -34.71 14.61
CA THR A 161 -6.91 -34.40 14.05
C THR A 161 -7.46 -35.62 13.33
N VAL A 162 -8.21 -36.42 14.10
CA VAL A 162 -9.34 -37.15 13.52
C VAL A 162 -10.23 -36.08 12.90
N GLU A 163 -10.61 -36.22 11.62
CA GLU A 163 -11.79 -35.54 11.09
C GLU A 163 -12.98 -36.01 11.93
N THR A 164 -13.26 -35.35 13.05
CA THR A 164 -14.51 -35.54 13.77
C THR A 164 -15.53 -34.61 13.17
N ASP A 165 -16.64 -35.21 12.74
CA ASP A 165 -17.89 -34.53 12.47
C ASP A 165 -18.17 -33.46 13.54
N VAL A 166 -18.66 -32.33 13.06
CA VAL A 166 -18.98 -31.12 13.82
C VAL A 166 -19.85 -31.45 15.04
N VAL A 167 -19.27 -31.41 16.24
CA VAL A 167 -19.98 -31.08 17.48
C VAL A 167 -19.04 -30.24 18.35
N ALA A 168 -19.44 -29.00 18.62
CA ALA A 168 -18.79 -28.10 19.55
C ALA A 168 -18.74 -28.71 20.97
N VAL A 169 -17.65 -28.51 21.72
CA VAL A 169 -17.58 -28.12 23.14
C VAL A 169 -16.09 -27.97 23.55
N ASP A 170 -15.89 -27.05 24.50
CA ASP A 170 -14.66 -26.44 25.03
C ASP A 170 -13.50 -27.31 25.54
N THR A 171 -12.31 -26.73 25.36
CA THR A 171 -11.06 -26.69 26.15
C THR A 171 -10.67 -27.84 27.09
N VAL A 172 -9.47 -28.41 26.86
CA VAL A 172 -8.41 -28.60 27.88
C VAL A 172 -7.03 -28.55 27.19
N SER A 173 -6.10 -27.79 27.77
CA SER A 173 -4.68 -27.67 27.40
C SER A 173 -3.86 -28.92 27.74
N VAL A 174 -2.94 -29.33 26.86
CA VAL A 174 -1.83 -30.22 27.22
C VAL A 174 -0.53 -29.65 26.64
N ASP A 175 0.47 -29.63 27.50
CA ASP A 175 1.83 -29.11 27.32
C ASP A 175 2.51 -29.54 26.03
N SER A 176 3.32 -28.62 25.49
CA SER A 176 4.19 -28.82 24.34
C SER A 176 5.22 -29.92 24.61
N VAL A 177 4.91 -31.14 24.18
CA VAL A 177 5.91 -32.15 23.89
C VAL A 177 6.47 -31.81 22.50
N GLU A 178 7.75 -31.41 22.45
CA GLU A 178 8.55 -31.46 21.22
C GLU A 178 8.53 -32.91 20.71
N THR A 179 7.57 -33.22 19.86
CA THR A 179 7.58 -34.41 19.05
C THR A 179 8.18 -34.01 17.72
N ASN A 180 9.41 -34.48 17.46
CA ASN A 180 9.94 -34.63 16.12
C ASN A 180 9.00 -35.59 15.36
N GLY A 181 7.86 -35.07 14.89
CA GLY A 181 6.86 -35.81 14.17
C GLY A 181 7.38 -36.14 12.77
N GLU A 182 7.60 -37.41 12.48
CA GLU A 182 7.82 -37.85 11.11
C GLU A 182 6.57 -37.48 10.29
N ALA A 183 6.73 -36.56 9.32
CA ALA A 183 5.65 -36.16 8.45
C ALA A 183 5.01 -37.40 7.81
N ARG A 184 3.70 -37.56 7.99
CA ARG A 184 2.98 -38.67 7.36
C ARG A 184 3.12 -38.52 5.85
N ASN A 185 3.62 -39.54 5.15
CA ASN A 185 3.72 -39.56 3.69
C ASN A 185 2.35 -39.69 2.97
N TYR A 186 1.25 -39.63 3.72
CA TYR A 186 -0.12 -39.79 3.24
C TYR A 186 -1.10 -38.90 4.00
N PHE A 187 -2.23 -38.59 3.36
CA PHE A 187 -3.39 -37.94 3.96
C PHE A 187 -4.66 -38.79 3.76
N MET A 188 -5.66 -38.54 4.58
CA MET A 188 -6.97 -39.20 4.49
C MET A 188 -7.95 -38.30 3.74
N TYR A 189 -8.74 -38.89 2.86
CA TYR A 189 -9.88 -38.21 2.25
C TYR A 189 -11.03 -39.21 2.06
N ARG A 190 -12.21 -38.91 2.64
CA ARG A 190 -13.40 -39.76 2.60
C ARG A 190 -13.10 -41.23 2.96
N GLY A 191 -12.32 -41.43 4.01
CA GLY A 191 -11.96 -42.77 4.52
C GLY A 191 -10.92 -43.54 3.70
N LYS A 192 -10.31 -42.94 2.66
CA LYS A 192 -9.23 -43.55 1.87
C LYS A 192 -7.89 -42.85 2.09
N LYS A 193 -6.80 -43.62 2.04
CA LYS A 193 -5.42 -43.14 2.12
C LYS A 193 -4.92 -42.71 0.74
N TYR A 194 -4.30 -41.53 0.67
CA TYR A 194 -3.68 -40.97 -0.52
C TYR A 194 -2.28 -40.47 -0.20
N LYS A 195 -1.31 -40.62 -1.11
CA LYS A 195 0.04 -40.04 -0.92
C LYS A 195 -0.03 -38.52 -0.91
N ASN A 196 0.89 -37.87 -0.19
CA ASN A 196 0.99 -36.40 -0.18
C ASN A 196 1.31 -35.81 -1.56
N THR A 197 1.87 -36.60 -2.47
CA THR A 197 2.14 -36.24 -3.87
C THR A 197 0.97 -36.54 -4.81
N SER A 198 -0.16 -37.03 -4.30
CA SER A 198 -1.36 -37.26 -5.10
C SER A 198 -1.91 -35.93 -5.62
N LEU A 199 -2.50 -35.93 -6.82
CA LEU A 199 -3.23 -34.78 -7.37
C LEU A 199 -4.28 -34.25 -6.38
N LEU A 200 -4.90 -35.14 -5.60
CA LEU A 200 -5.89 -34.75 -4.59
C LEU A 200 -5.32 -33.86 -3.47
N ASN A 201 -4.00 -33.80 -3.29
CA ASN A 201 -3.36 -32.96 -2.29
C ASN A 201 -2.85 -31.61 -2.84
N LYS A 202 -3.16 -31.27 -4.09
CA LYS A 202 -2.73 -30.00 -4.70
C LYS A 202 -3.41 -28.79 -4.06
N ASN A 203 -2.67 -27.70 -3.98
CA ASN A 203 -3.23 -26.38 -3.68
C ASN A 203 -3.73 -25.71 -4.97
N VAL A 204 -4.46 -24.61 -4.79
CA VAL A 204 -4.85 -23.71 -5.87
C VAL A 204 -4.15 -22.36 -5.72
N ASN A 205 -4.05 -21.60 -6.79
CA ASN A 205 -3.66 -20.20 -6.71
C ASN A 205 -4.74 -19.39 -5.98
N SER A 206 -4.34 -18.59 -5.00
CA SER A 206 -5.23 -17.65 -4.34
C SER A 206 -5.24 -16.31 -5.07
N TYR A 207 -6.41 -15.71 -5.21
CA TYR A 207 -6.57 -14.32 -5.59
C TYR A 207 -7.15 -13.57 -4.38
N ILE A 208 -6.84 -12.28 -4.23
CA ILE A 208 -7.33 -11.47 -3.11
C ILE A 208 -8.87 -11.39 -3.02
N LEU A 209 -9.55 -11.65 -4.14
CA LEU A 209 -11.01 -11.79 -4.22
C LEU A 209 -11.57 -12.93 -3.36
N PHE A 210 -10.75 -13.91 -2.98
CA PHE A 210 -11.19 -15.10 -2.27
C PHE A 210 -10.50 -15.20 -0.91
N ASP A 211 -11.29 -15.46 0.13
CA ASP A 211 -10.76 -15.80 1.44
C ASP A 211 -10.29 -17.26 1.50
N LYS A 212 -9.53 -17.58 2.55
CA LYS A 212 -9.02 -18.95 2.79
C LYS A 212 -10.14 -20.00 2.83
N LYS A 213 -11.32 -19.62 3.30
CA LYS A 213 -12.50 -20.51 3.38
C LYS A 213 -13.05 -20.83 1.99
N SER A 214 -13.13 -19.85 1.10
CA SER A 214 -13.52 -20.01 -0.30
C SER A 214 -12.55 -20.92 -1.03
N ASP A 215 -11.25 -20.74 -0.83
CA ASP A 215 -10.22 -21.62 -1.43
C ASP A 215 -10.36 -23.07 -0.94
N SER A 216 -10.55 -23.26 0.37
CA SER A 216 -10.77 -24.59 0.96
C SER A 216 -12.02 -25.27 0.38
N THR A 217 -13.10 -24.51 0.20
CA THR A 217 -14.36 -25.00 -0.38
C THR A 217 -14.19 -25.37 -1.85
N ALA A 218 -13.44 -24.57 -2.61
CA ALA A 218 -13.14 -24.86 -4.01
C ALA A 218 -12.31 -26.14 -4.16
N ILE A 219 -11.26 -26.30 -3.34
CA ILE A 219 -10.45 -27.53 -3.30
C ILE A 219 -11.32 -28.76 -3.00
N GLU A 220 -12.19 -28.69 -2.00
CA GLU A 220 -13.07 -29.80 -1.64
C GLU A 220 -14.01 -30.20 -2.79
N LYS A 221 -14.56 -29.22 -3.50
CA LYS A 221 -15.40 -29.45 -4.69
C LYS A 221 -14.63 -30.16 -5.81
N LEU A 222 -13.37 -29.78 -6.05
CA LEU A 222 -12.53 -30.41 -7.08
C LEU A 222 -12.13 -31.84 -6.70
N LYS A 223 -11.76 -32.08 -5.44
CA LYS A 223 -11.53 -33.43 -4.89
C LYS A 223 -12.75 -34.32 -5.05
N PHE A 224 -13.93 -33.78 -4.74
CA PHE A 224 -15.19 -34.49 -4.91
C PHE A 224 -15.45 -34.87 -6.36
N TRP A 225 -15.25 -33.95 -7.31
CA TRP A 225 -15.39 -34.22 -8.75
C TRP A 225 -14.46 -35.33 -9.24
N LEU A 226 -13.21 -35.35 -8.78
CA LEU A 226 -12.25 -36.40 -9.11
C LEU A 226 -12.69 -37.78 -8.58
N VAL A 227 -13.02 -37.86 -7.28
CA VAL A 227 -13.38 -39.14 -6.65
C VAL A 227 -14.71 -39.69 -7.12
N THR A 228 -15.66 -38.81 -7.49
CA THR A 228 -16.98 -39.20 -8.04
C THR A 228 -17.01 -39.30 -9.57
N GLN A 229 -15.87 -39.13 -10.24
CA GLN A 229 -15.75 -39.27 -11.70
C GLN A 229 -16.68 -38.32 -12.48
N GLN A 230 -16.86 -37.07 -12.02
CA GLN A 230 -17.64 -36.05 -12.73
C GLN A 230 -16.87 -35.48 -13.93
N LYS A 231 -16.69 -36.32 -14.95
CA LYS A 231 -15.89 -36.01 -16.15
C LYS A 231 -16.45 -34.83 -16.94
N ASP A 232 -17.77 -34.66 -16.98
CA ASP A 232 -18.40 -33.54 -17.69
C ASP A 232 -18.10 -32.19 -17.02
N SER A 233 -18.18 -32.12 -15.68
CA SER A 233 -17.83 -30.93 -14.90
C SER A 233 -16.36 -30.54 -15.08
N LEU A 234 -15.45 -31.52 -15.06
CA LEU A 234 -14.02 -31.30 -15.28
C LEU A 234 -13.72 -30.87 -16.72
N LYS A 235 -14.34 -31.52 -17.72
CA LYS A 235 -14.21 -31.14 -19.13
C LYS A 235 -14.70 -29.71 -19.37
N GLN A 236 -15.81 -29.32 -18.76
CA GLN A 236 -16.33 -27.96 -18.85
C GLN A 236 -15.35 -26.95 -18.24
N LEU A 237 -14.80 -27.23 -17.05
CA LEU A 237 -13.79 -26.39 -16.42
C LEU A 237 -12.57 -26.16 -17.34
N PHE A 238 -12.02 -27.23 -17.94
CA PHE A 238 -10.88 -27.10 -18.85
C PHE A 238 -11.24 -26.35 -20.14
N THR A 239 -12.47 -26.53 -20.64
CA THR A 239 -12.97 -25.80 -21.80
C THR A 239 -13.05 -24.30 -21.50
N ASP A 240 -13.58 -23.93 -20.32
CA ASP A 240 -13.69 -22.53 -19.90
C ASP A 240 -12.31 -21.91 -19.64
N TYR A 241 -11.37 -22.65 -19.05
CA TYR A 241 -9.99 -22.21 -18.87
C TYR A 241 -9.32 -21.92 -20.22
N LEU A 242 -9.38 -22.87 -21.16
CA LEU A 242 -8.77 -22.72 -22.49
C LEU A 242 -9.47 -21.64 -23.34
N LYS A 243 -10.74 -21.35 -23.07
CA LYS A 243 -11.43 -20.20 -23.64
C LYS A 243 -10.78 -18.89 -23.19
N ILE A 244 -10.47 -18.74 -21.90
CA ILE A 244 -9.75 -17.56 -21.37
C ILE A 244 -8.37 -17.43 -22.02
N VAL A 245 -7.64 -18.54 -22.15
CA VAL A 245 -6.34 -18.59 -22.85
C VAL A 245 -6.47 -18.02 -24.27
N LYS A 246 -7.46 -18.51 -25.04
CA LYS A 246 -7.68 -18.11 -26.43
C LYS A 246 -8.14 -16.65 -26.57
N GLU A 247 -8.97 -16.15 -25.66
CA GLU A 247 -9.42 -14.76 -25.65
C GLU A 247 -8.25 -13.77 -25.55
N HIS A 248 -7.19 -14.16 -24.84
CA HIS A 248 -5.97 -13.35 -24.67
C HIS A 248 -4.88 -13.68 -25.69
N GLN A 249 -5.19 -14.45 -26.73
CA GLN A 249 -4.26 -14.85 -27.79
C GLN A 249 -3.02 -15.62 -27.27
N LEU A 250 -3.14 -16.26 -26.10
CA LEU A 250 -2.09 -17.09 -25.53
C LEU A 250 -2.18 -18.51 -26.08
N GLU A 251 -1.07 -19.24 -26.05
CA GLU A 251 -0.97 -20.59 -26.56
C GLU A 251 -0.96 -21.64 -25.43
N ALA A 252 -1.74 -22.70 -25.62
CA ALA A 252 -1.67 -23.94 -24.86
C ALA A 252 -1.52 -25.09 -25.85
N ASN A 253 -0.72 -26.11 -25.51
CA ASN A 253 -0.50 -27.25 -26.40
C ASN A 253 -1.41 -28.46 -26.10
N ILE A 254 -2.42 -28.27 -25.25
CA ILE A 254 -3.42 -29.27 -24.90
C ILE A 254 -4.84 -28.73 -25.12
N ASN A 255 -5.75 -29.63 -25.48
CA ASN A 255 -7.19 -29.37 -25.45
C ASN A 255 -7.86 -29.97 -24.20
N ALA A 256 -9.14 -29.66 -23.97
CA ALA A 256 -9.86 -30.09 -22.77
C ALA A 256 -9.98 -31.63 -22.63
N GLU A 257 -10.09 -32.36 -23.75
CA GLU A 257 -10.17 -33.83 -23.74
C GLU A 257 -8.83 -34.46 -23.40
N GLN A 258 -7.76 -33.94 -23.98
CA GLN A 258 -6.39 -34.33 -23.66
C GLN A 258 -6.09 -34.03 -22.18
N TRP A 259 -6.41 -32.83 -21.70
CA TRP A 259 -6.22 -32.47 -20.29
C TRP A 259 -6.92 -33.45 -19.35
N LEU A 260 -8.19 -33.78 -19.62
CA LEU A 260 -8.93 -34.77 -18.83
C LEU A 260 -8.27 -36.15 -18.86
N SER A 261 -7.77 -36.59 -20.02
CA SER A 261 -7.09 -37.88 -20.15
C SER A 261 -5.79 -37.93 -19.35
N LEU A 262 -5.05 -36.82 -19.28
CA LEU A 262 -3.76 -36.71 -18.60
C LEU A 262 -3.86 -36.81 -17.08
N ILE A 263 -4.98 -36.36 -16.50
CA ILE A 263 -5.20 -36.37 -15.05
C ILE A 263 -5.97 -37.60 -14.54
N ASN A 264 -6.50 -38.43 -15.45
CA ASN A 264 -7.40 -39.52 -15.10
C ASN A 264 -6.66 -40.78 -14.63
N ASP A 265 -6.22 -40.76 -13.36
CA ASP A 265 -5.55 -41.89 -12.68
C ASP A 265 -6.36 -42.38 -11.46
N TYR A 266 -7.65 -42.63 -11.66
CA TYR A 266 -8.50 -43.18 -10.60
C TYR A 266 -8.13 -44.65 -10.26
N PRO A 267 -8.10 -45.05 -8.97
CA PRO A 267 -8.60 -44.33 -7.81
C PRO A 267 -7.58 -43.54 -6.98
N LEU A 268 -6.28 -43.62 -7.30
CA LEU A 268 -5.20 -43.15 -6.41
C LEU A 268 -4.63 -41.77 -6.79
N PHE A 269 -4.73 -41.39 -8.05
CA PHE A 269 -4.24 -40.12 -8.60
C PHE A 269 -2.76 -39.86 -8.28
N GLU A 270 -1.93 -40.89 -8.43
CA GLU A 270 -0.48 -40.86 -8.16
C GLU A 270 0.35 -40.79 -9.45
N LYS A 271 -0.22 -41.21 -10.59
CA LYS A 271 0.42 -41.30 -11.90
C LYS A 271 -0.16 -40.31 -12.91
N SER A 272 -0.89 -39.30 -12.45
CA SER A 272 -1.36 -38.22 -13.33
C SER A 272 -0.17 -37.53 -13.98
N HIS A 273 -0.27 -37.29 -15.29
CA HIS A 273 0.76 -36.57 -16.03
C HIS A 273 0.89 -35.14 -15.52
N THR A 274 2.13 -34.67 -15.43
CA THR A 274 2.42 -33.31 -15.02
C THR A 274 2.14 -32.33 -16.16
N ILE A 275 1.27 -31.36 -15.91
CA ILE A 275 0.99 -30.26 -16.83
C ILE A 275 1.56 -29.00 -16.20
N GLY A 276 2.51 -28.35 -16.85
CA GLY A 276 3.19 -27.20 -16.27
C GLY A 276 2.80 -25.86 -16.88
N PRO A 277 3.31 -24.75 -16.31
CA PRO A 277 3.21 -23.46 -16.96
C PRO A 277 4.00 -23.46 -18.28
N GLN A 278 3.50 -22.73 -19.28
CA GLN A 278 4.23 -22.47 -20.52
C GLN A 278 5.56 -21.80 -20.17
N MET A 279 6.66 -22.46 -20.56
CA MET A 279 8.02 -21.92 -20.46
C MET A 279 8.39 -21.34 -21.83
N THR A 280 8.31 -20.02 -21.98
CA THR A 280 8.75 -19.33 -23.22
C THR A 280 10.24 -18.97 -23.15
N ASN A 281 10.88 -18.84 -24.31
CA ASN A 281 12.31 -18.52 -24.47
C ASN A 281 12.79 -17.28 -23.70
N ASP A 282 11.88 -16.33 -23.45
CA ASP A 282 12.19 -15.08 -22.74
C ASP A 282 12.41 -15.26 -21.23
N GLU A 283 12.03 -16.40 -20.63
CA GLU A 283 12.21 -16.60 -19.19
C GLU A 283 13.67 -16.88 -18.79
N TYR A 284 14.56 -17.24 -19.73
CA TYR A 284 15.97 -17.50 -19.40
C TYR A 284 16.99 -17.17 -20.51
N TYR A 285 16.74 -17.45 -21.81
CA TYR A 285 17.67 -17.07 -22.90
C TYR A 285 16.95 -17.02 -24.28
N PRO A 286 16.94 -15.89 -25.01
CA PRO A 286 16.13 -15.69 -26.21
C PRO A 286 16.55 -16.49 -27.47
N ASN A 287 17.64 -17.28 -27.42
CA ASN A 287 18.25 -17.90 -28.60
C ASN A 287 18.11 -19.44 -28.68
N ILE A 288 17.33 -20.06 -27.79
CA ILE A 288 17.43 -21.52 -27.60
C ILE A 288 16.76 -22.32 -28.73
N TYR A 289 15.74 -21.82 -29.44
CA TYR A 289 14.97 -22.67 -30.38
C TYR A 289 15.61 -22.95 -31.76
N ASN A 290 16.66 -22.22 -32.16
CA ASN A 290 17.17 -22.34 -33.53
C ASN A 290 18.12 -23.53 -33.76
N ASN A 291 18.52 -24.29 -32.72
CA ASN A 291 19.28 -25.54 -32.84
C ASN A 291 19.36 -26.27 -31.48
N GLN A 292 18.32 -27.01 -31.09
CA GLN A 292 18.34 -27.82 -29.86
C GLN A 292 18.63 -29.29 -30.17
N SER A 293 19.42 -29.93 -29.31
CA SER A 293 19.44 -31.39 -29.20
C SER A 293 18.67 -31.79 -27.95
N VAL A 294 17.67 -32.66 -28.10
CA VAL A 294 16.94 -33.23 -26.96
C VAL A 294 17.87 -34.22 -26.27
N VAL A 295 18.26 -33.92 -25.03
CA VAL A 295 19.21 -34.73 -24.25
C VAL A 295 18.50 -35.82 -23.47
N ARG A 296 17.28 -35.53 -23.00
CA ARG A 296 16.44 -36.48 -22.26
C ARG A 296 14.98 -36.18 -22.56
N ASP A 297 14.20 -37.21 -22.87
CA ASP A 297 12.76 -37.12 -23.08
C ASP A 297 12.06 -38.12 -22.15
N THR A 298 11.23 -37.61 -21.26
CA THR A 298 10.40 -38.39 -20.36
C THR A 298 8.93 -38.24 -20.75
N ILE A 299 8.04 -38.92 -20.04
CA ILE A 299 6.62 -38.91 -20.40
C ILE A 299 6.00 -37.51 -20.20
N ASP A 300 6.49 -36.75 -19.21
CA ASP A 300 5.92 -35.45 -18.83
C ASP A 300 6.82 -34.25 -19.17
N ARG A 301 8.13 -34.48 -19.28
CA ARG A 301 9.13 -33.42 -19.42
C ARG A 301 10.23 -33.80 -20.39
N TYR A 302 10.84 -32.82 -21.04
CA TYR A 302 12.04 -33.03 -21.85
C TYR A 302 13.12 -32.01 -21.49
N ILE A 303 14.38 -32.40 -21.63
CA ILE A 303 15.54 -31.55 -21.42
C ILE A 303 16.13 -31.21 -22.77
N ALA A 304 16.19 -29.91 -23.08
CA ALA A 304 16.89 -29.39 -24.24
C ALA A 304 18.20 -28.74 -23.80
N ARG A 305 19.26 -28.96 -24.59
CA ARG A 305 20.56 -28.30 -24.40
C ARG A 305 20.77 -27.25 -25.47
N ASP A 306 21.20 -26.07 -25.03
CA ASP A 306 21.58 -24.98 -25.92
C ASP A 306 23.03 -25.11 -26.44
N ASN A 307 23.40 -24.22 -27.37
CA ASN A 307 24.74 -24.17 -27.96
C ASN A 307 25.85 -23.80 -26.97
N THR A 308 25.52 -23.31 -25.78
CA THR A 308 26.51 -23.01 -24.71
C THR A 308 26.71 -24.19 -23.76
N GLY A 309 25.96 -25.28 -23.95
CA GLY A 309 25.97 -26.46 -23.09
C GLY A 309 25.01 -26.37 -21.90
N THR A 310 24.20 -25.31 -21.80
CA THR A 310 23.21 -25.15 -20.72
C THR A 310 22.02 -26.06 -21.00
N GLU A 311 21.67 -26.88 -20.02
CA GLU A 311 20.50 -27.77 -20.07
C GLU A 311 19.29 -27.11 -19.40
N GLN A 312 18.12 -27.18 -20.06
CA GLN A 312 16.86 -26.66 -19.54
C GLN A 312 15.76 -27.70 -19.67
N GLU A 313 14.95 -27.82 -18.62
CA GLU A 313 13.81 -28.73 -18.55
C GLU A 313 12.51 -28.02 -18.95
N PHE A 314 11.73 -28.64 -19.81
CA PHE A 314 10.46 -28.15 -20.35
C PHE A 314 9.33 -29.14 -20.11
N TYR A 315 8.12 -28.62 -19.92
CA TYR A 315 6.91 -29.45 -19.84
C TYR A 315 6.45 -29.86 -21.24
N LYS A 316 6.13 -31.14 -21.38
CA LYS A 316 5.54 -31.69 -22.60
C LYS A 316 4.11 -31.23 -22.82
N TYR A 317 3.37 -31.02 -21.73
CA TYR A 317 2.02 -30.49 -21.72
C TYR A 317 2.00 -29.20 -20.89
N TYR A 318 1.48 -28.12 -21.46
CA TYR A 318 1.51 -26.82 -20.83
C TYR A 318 0.28 -25.97 -21.13
N VAL A 319 0.04 -25.04 -20.21
CA VAL A 319 -0.88 -23.91 -20.36
C VAL A 319 -0.20 -22.64 -19.86
N PRO A 320 -0.59 -21.43 -20.32
CA PRO A 320 0.09 -20.18 -19.98
C PRO A 320 -0.32 -19.64 -18.59
N GLU A 321 -0.20 -20.48 -17.56
CA GLU A 321 -0.68 -20.21 -16.21
C GLU A 321 0.00 -18.99 -15.59
N LYS A 322 1.33 -18.88 -15.64
CA LYS A 322 2.06 -17.76 -15.02
C LYS A 322 1.60 -16.40 -15.55
N LYS A 323 1.39 -16.32 -16.87
CA LYS A 323 0.92 -15.14 -17.58
C LYS A 323 -0.49 -14.76 -17.15
N LEU A 324 -1.39 -15.74 -17.10
CA LEU A 324 -2.76 -15.52 -16.64
C LEU A 324 -2.80 -15.13 -15.17
N ASN A 325 -2.19 -15.91 -14.28
CA ASN A 325 -2.22 -15.68 -12.84
C ASN A 325 -1.67 -14.30 -12.48
N PHE A 326 -0.51 -13.92 -13.03
CA PHE A 326 0.10 -12.61 -12.78
C PHE A 326 -0.81 -11.44 -13.18
N ASN A 327 -1.37 -11.47 -14.39
CA ASN A 327 -2.18 -10.37 -14.89
C ASN A 327 -3.58 -10.31 -14.25
N TYR A 328 -4.19 -11.46 -13.96
CA TYR A 328 -5.47 -11.51 -13.24
C TYR A 328 -5.32 -11.13 -11.76
N ALA A 329 -4.20 -11.45 -11.11
CA ALA A 329 -3.90 -10.97 -9.76
C ALA A 329 -3.85 -9.44 -9.70
N ARG A 330 -3.07 -8.80 -10.59
CA ARG A 330 -3.00 -7.31 -10.67
C ARG A 330 -4.37 -6.65 -10.86
N MET A 331 -5.24 -7.26 -11.68
CA MET A 331 -6.62 -6.76 -11.85
C MET A 331 -7.46 -6.96 -10.59
N ALA A 332 -7.30 -8.09 -9.90
CA ALA A 332 -8.02 -8.40 -8.67
C ALA A 332 -7.60 -7.45 -7.53
N ASP A 333 -6.29 -7.25 -7.37
CA ASP A 333 -5.70 -6.34 -6.39
C ASP A 333 -6.24 -4.92 -6.58
N ALA A 334 -6.30 -4.44 -7.83
CA ALA A 334 -6.87 -3.13 -8.12
C ALA A 334 -8.34 -2.97 -7.66
N HIS A 335 -9.14 -4.04 -7.60
CA HIS A 335 -10.55 -3.95 -7.17
C HIS A 335 -10.72 -4.11 -5.65
N GLU A 336 -9.96 -4.99 -5.00
CA GLU A 336 -10.14 -5.32 -3.58
C GLU A 336 -9.18 -4.60 -2.63
N ASP A 337 -7.93 -4.38 -3.04
CA ASP A 337 -6.88 -3.75 -2.22
C ASP A 337 -6.11 -2.72 -3.03
N PRO A 338 -6.73 -1.55 -3.31
CA PRO A 338 -6.08 -0.54 -4.11
C PRO A 338 -4.94 0.17 -3.38
N ASP A 339 -3.82 0.34 -4.07
CA ASP A 339 -2.72 1.27 -3.75
C ASP A 339 -3.23 2.69 -3.41
N VAL A 340 -4.37 3.09 -3.96
CA VAL A 340 -4.97 4.41 -3.83
C VAL A 340 -6.31 4.34 -3.10
N ASN A 341 -6.28 4.72 -1.83
CA ASN A 341 -7.45 4.81 -0.97
C ASN A 341 -7.33 6.02 -0.01
N LEU A 342 -8.23 6.13 0.97
CA LEU A 342 -8.19 7.21 1.97
C LEU A 342 -7.02 7.07 2.95
N GLU A 343 -6.51 5.85 3.13
CA GLU A 343 -5.38 5.56 3.99
C GLU A 343 -4.08 6.05 3.34
N THR A 344 -3.85 5.72 2.06
CA THR A 344 -2.65 6.16 1.34
C THR A 344 -2.68 7.65 0.99
N LEU A 345 -3.87 8.26 0.87
CA LEU A 345 -4.03 9.71 0.72
C LEU A 345 -3.49 10.52 1.92
N ILE A 346 -3.39 9.89 3.10
CA ILE A 346 -2.94 10.56 4.31
C ILE A 346 -1.49 11.03 4.21
N ILE A 347 -0.65 10.30 3.47
CA ILE A 347 0.78 10.59 3.28
C ILE A 347 0.99 11.96 2.60
N PRO A 348 0.49 12.22 1.37
CA PRO A 348 0.66 13.51 0.73
C PRO A 348 -0.04 14.65 1.50
N VAL A 349 -1.12 14.37 2.25
CA VAL A 349 -1.81 15.35 3.08
C VAL A 349 -0.97 15.77 4.29
N TYR A 350 -0.33 14.84 5.01
CA TYR A 350 0.57 15.18 6.11
C TYR A 350 1.82 15.91 5.62
N PHE A 351 2.39 15.48 4.49
CA PHE A 351 3.50 16.19 3.88
C PHE A 351 3.11 17.63 3.53
N ALA A 352 1.92 17.82 2.94
CA ALA A 352 1.38 19.15 2.64
C ALA A 352 1.13 19.98 3.90
N LEU A 353 0.62 19.36 4.97
CA LEU A 353 0.38 20.01 6.26
C LEU A 353 1.70 20.53 6.84
N ALA A 354 2.71 19.67 6.96
CA ALA A 354 4.03 20.02 7.48
C ALA A 354 4.69 21.14 6.64
N LEU A 355 4.73 20.97 5.32
CA LEU A 355 5.32 21.95 4.40
C LEU A 355 4.58 23.29 4.44
N SER A 356 3.25 23.28 4.54
CA SER A 356 2.45 24.50 4.60
C SER A 356 2.70 25.31 5.86
N LEU A 357 2.88 24.64 7.01
CA LEU A 357 3.21 25.29 8.28
C LEU A 357 4.64 25.82 8.28
N LEU A 358 5.58 25.09 7.67
CA LEU A 358 6.96 25.54 7.44
C LEU A 358 7.04 26.82 6.60
N ILE A 359 6.29 26.87 5.50
CA ILE A 359 6.22 28.03 4.59
C ILE A 359 5.50 29.22 5.24
N LEU A 360 4.38 28.97 5.90
CA LEU A 360 3.63 30.00 6.61
C LEU A 360 4.51 30.63 7.70
N SER A 361 5.20 29.81 8.49
CA SER A 361 6.02 30.29 9.60
C SER A 361 7.15 31.20 9.10
N PHE A 362 7.82 30.85 7.99
CA PHE A 362 8.83 31.72 7.35
C PHE A 362 8.25 33.06 6.91
N ARG A 363 7.01 33.06 6.40
CA ARG A 363 6.32 34.29 5.99
C ARG A 363 5.94 35.16 7.17
N VAL A 364 5.61 34.53 8.29
CA VAL A 364 5.14 35.18 9.51
C VAL A 364 6.28 35.74 10.35
N THR A 365 7.41 35.03 10.43
CA THR A 365 8.55 35.40 11.28
C THR A 365 9.71 36.02 10.50
N SER A 366 10.76 36.43 11.22
CA SER A 366 12.03 36.81 10.60
C SER A 366 12.79 35.57 10.09
N GLY A 367 13.64 35.72 9.09
CA GLY A 367 14.49 34.62 8.59
C GLY A 367 15.43 34.08 9.68
N ARG A 368 15.93 34.97 10.55
CA ARG A 368 16.75 34.61 11.72
C ARG A 368 15.97 33.73 12.71
N SER A 369 14.76 34.15 13.10
CA SER A 369 13.92 33.36 14.03
C SER A 369 13.49 32.03 13.42
N TRP A 370 13.26 32.00 12.11
CA TRP A 370 12.93 30.77 11.39
C TRP A 370 14.08 29.78 11.37
N LEU A 371 15.30 30.24 11.04
CA LEU A 371 16.50 29.39 11.04
C LEU A 371 16.83 28.87 12.44
N ILE A 372 16.77 29.73 13.47
CA ILE A 372 16.97 29.31 14.86
C ILE A 372 15.93 28.26 15.27
N GLY A 373 14.66 28.46 14.91
CA GLY A 373 13.62 27.46 15.14
C GLY A 373 13.93 26.13 14.46
N LEU A 374 14.37 26.17 13.18
CA LEU A 374 14.66 24.96 12.40
C LEU A 374 15.78 24.15 13.06
N ILE A 375 16.88 24.83 13.42
CA ILE A 375 18.00 24.22 14.15
C ILE A 375 17.51 23.65 15.50
N ALA A 376 16.67 24.39 16.23
CA ALA A 376 16.16 23.94 17.52
C ALA A 376 15.29 22.68 17.42
N VAL A 377 14.40 22.56 16.41
CA VAL A 377 13.63 21.32 16.19
C VAL A 377 14.52 20.17 15.80
N ILE A 378 15.51 20.38 14.93
CA ILE A 378 16.44 19.31 14.52
C ILE A 378 17.22 18.81 15.74
N ILE A 379 17.81 19.72 16.52
CA ILE A 379 18.55 19.38 17.74
C ILE A 379 17.64 18.67 18.74
N LEU A 380 16.42 19.17 18.96
CA LEU A 380 15.45 18.54 19.86
C LEU A 380 15.18 17.09 19.44
N ASN A 381 14.92 16.82 18.15
CA ASN A 381 14.67 15.48 17.65
C ASN A 381 15.88 14.55 17.81
N ILE A 382 17.09 15.04 17.56
CA ILE A 382 18.33 14.27 17.76
C ILE A 382 18.48 13.92 19.25
N ILE A 383 18.29 14.88 20.15
CA ILE A 383 18.38 14.67 21.59
C ILE A 383 17.34 13.62 22.04
N LEU A 384 16.08 13.78 21.62
CA LEU A 384 15.02 12.82 21.95
C LEU A 384 15.33 11.42 21.43
N GLY A 385 15.84 11.30 20.20
CA GLY A 385 16.27 10.02 19.63
C GLY A 385 17.40 9.36 20.42
N ILE A 386 18.45 10.12 20.75
CA ILE A 386 19.58 9.61 21.56
C ILE A 386 19.08 9.14 22.93
N PHE A 387 18.23 9.92 23.61
CA PHE A 387 17.65 9.51 24.89
C PHE A 387 16.80 8.24 24.77
N SER A 388 16.03 8.11 23.68
CA SER A 388 15.22 6.91 23.43
C SER A 388 16.07 5.65 23.31
N VAL A 389 17.22 5.75 22.64
CA VAL A 389 18.18 4.65 22.51
C VAL A 389 18.84 4.34 23.87
N ILE A 390 19.29 5.36 24.61
CA ILE A 390 19.97 5.17 25.91
C ILE A 390 19.04 4.51 26.93
N ILE A 391 17.79 4.96 27.01
CA ILE A 391 16.80 4.41 27.96
C ILE A 391 16.27 3.06 27.47
N SER A 392 16.43 2.74 26.18
CA SER A 392 15.94 1.50 25.57
C SER A 392 14.44 1.28 25.79
N SER A 393 13.66 2.36 25.68
CA SER A 393 12.21 2.36 25.87
C SER A 393 11.53 3.01 24.68
N SER A 394 10.50 2.35 24.14
CA SER A 394 9.66 2.85 23.05
C SER A 394 8.88 4.11 23.45
N PHE A 395 8.66 4.34 24.75
CA PHE A 395 7.91 5.48 25.25
C PHE A 395 8.71 6.78 25.31
N THR A 396 10.05 6.69 25.42
CA THR A 396 10.89 7.84 25.77
C THR A 396 10.78 8.97 24.76
N TYR A 397 10.81 8.65 23.46
CA TYR A 397 10.70 9.65 22.41
C TYR A 397 9.35 10.37 22.46
N GLY A 398 8.24 9.61 22.50
CA GLY A 398 6.89 10.18 22.54
C GLY A 398 6.63 11.03 23.78
N ILE A 399 7.06 10.56 24.97
CA ILE A 399 6.93 11.33 26.22
C ILE A 399 7.75 12.62 26.13
N GLY A 400 8.99 12.54 25.66
CA GLY A 400 9.86 13.71 25.51
C GLY A 400 9.28 14.73 24.52
N TYR A 401 8.66 14.26 23.43
CA TYR A 401 7.95 15.14 22.50
C TYR A 401 6.76 15.82 23.17
N CYS A 402 5.93 15.08 23.93
CA CYS A 402 4.78 15.64 24.64
C CYS A 402 5.21 16.71 25.65
N VAL A 403 6.28 16.46 26.41
CA VAL A 403 6.86 17.44 27.35
C VAL A 403 7.35 18.68 26.60
N ALA A 404 8.08 18.50 25.50
CA ALA A 404 8.53 19.62 24.67
C ALA A 404 7.35 20.43 24.10
N PHE A 405 6.30 19.77 23.63
CA PHE A 405 5.09 20.42 23.14
C PHE A 405 4.39 21.21 24.25
N ILE A 406 4.29 20.69 25.46
CA ILE A 406 3.71 21.39 26.61
C ILE A 406 4.53 22.64 26.95
N ILE A 407 5.86 22.52 27.05
CA ILE A 407 6.76 23.65 27.32
C ILE A 407 6.61 24.74 26.25
N VAL A 408 6.66 24.36 24.97
CA VAL A 408 6.51 25.29 23.84
C VAL A 408 5.12 25.92 23.84
N SER A 409 4.06 25.19 24.20
CA SER A 409 2.69 25.71 24.31
C SER A 409 2.58 26.78 25.40
N VAL A 410 3.14 26.53 26.59
CA VAL A 410 3.17 27.51 27.69
C VAL A 410 3.91 28.78 27.27
N LEU A 411 5.08 28.63 26.63
CA LEU A 411 5.84 29.76 26.10
C LEU A 411 5.07 30.52 25.01
N PHE A 412 4.37 29.80 24.13
CA PHE A 412 3.56 30.39 23.07
C PHE A 412 2.43 31.24 23.66
N PHE A 413 1.68 30.73 24.63
CA PHE A 413 0.58 31.48 25.24
C PHE A 413 1.08 32.69 26.03
N ASN A 414 2.21 32.59 26.73
CA ASN A 414 2.79 33.70 27.49
C ASN A 414 3.34 34.82 26.58
N THR A 415 3.88 34.47 25.40
CA THR A 415 4.52 35.44 24.50
C THR A 415 3.58 35.90 23.38
N VAL A 416 3.30 35.02 22.43
CA VAL A 416 2.47 35.27 21.24
C VAL A 416 0.99 35.40 21.62
N GLY A 417 0.52 34.57 22.56
CA GLY A 417 -0.88 34.57 23.00
C GLY A 417 -1.32 35.85 23.71
N GLN A 418 -0.41 36.45 24.48
CA GLN A 418 -0.65 37.66 25.29
C GLN A 418 -0.08 38.95 24.67
N ASN A 419 0.54 38.89 23.49
CA ASN A 419 1.09 40.05 22.79
C ASN A 419 2.11 40.87 23.60
N ARG A 420 2.98 40.24 24.39
CA ARG A 420 3.88 40.95 25.33
C ARG A 420 5.11 41.58 24.67
N THR A 421 5.99 40.78 24.06
CA THR A 421 7.25 41.25 23.45
C THR A 421 7.66 40.38 22.25
N LYS A 422 8.32 40.98 21.24
CA LYS A 422 8.70 40.28 20.00
C LYS A 422 9.94 39.39 20.10
N GLY A 423 10.85 39.64 21.06
CA GLY A 423 12.16 38.97 21.25
C GLY A 423 12.32 37.54 20.70
N TYR A 424 12.23 36.51 21.56
CA TYR A 424 12.32 35.11 21.14
C TYR A 424 10.96 34.52 20.70
N SER A 425 9.89 35.31 20.78
CA SER A 425 8.51 34.87 20.48
C SER A 425 8.31 34.35 19.06
N GLY A 426 9.08 34.86 18.08
CA GLY A 426 9.09 34.33 16.72
C GLY A 426 9.64 32.91 16.63
N VAL A 427 10.66 32.57 17.42
CA VAL A 427 11.20 31.19 17.49
C VAL A 427 10.15 30.26 18.11
N VAL A 428 9.54 30.69 19.22
CA VAL A 428 8.49 29.93 19.91
C VAL A 428 7.28 29.68 19.01
N LEU A 429 6.86 30.68 18.22
CA LEU A 429 5.79 30.52 17.24
C LEU A 429 6.11 29.42 16.22
N ASN A 430 7.34 29.40 15.69
CA ASN A 430 7.77 28.40 14.72
C ASN A 430 7.74 26.99 15.33
N LEU A 431 8.32 26.83 16.51
CA LEU A 431 8.31 25.55 17.24
C LEU A 431 6.89 25.05 17.49
N PHE A 432 6.00 25.94 17.95
CA PHE A 432 4.62 25.57 18.24
C PHE A 432 3.88 25.11 16.97
N LEU A 433 4.04 25.84 15.86
CA LEU A 433 3.42 25.47 14.59
C LEU A 433 3.93 24.13 14.05
N TRP A 434 5.21 23.79 14.23
CA TRP A 434 5.78 22.58 13.66
C TRP A 434 5.60 21.33 14.53
N LEU A 435 5.45 21.50 15.84
CA LEU A 435 5.14 20.40 16.74
C LEU A 435 3.64 20.06 16.77
N LEU A 436 2.77 21.00 16.39
CA LEU A 436 1.32 20.82 16.45
C LEU A 436 0.80 19.60 15.66
N PRO A 437 1.21 19.35 14.40
CA PRO A 437 0.69 18.21 13.64
C PRO A 437 1.12 16.83 14.17
N GLY A 438 2.23 16.76 14.91
CA GLY A 438 2.76 15.49 15.41
C GLY A 438 2.14 15.02 16.72
N LEU A 439 1.38 15.88 17.41
CA LEU A 439 0.89 15.58 18.76
C LEU A 439 0.00 14.34 18.83
N ILE A 440 -1.08 14.29 18.03
CA ILE A 440 -2.03 13.17 18.08
C ILE A 440 -1.42 11.86 17.56
N PRO A 441 -0.68 11.83 16.43
CA PRO A 441 0.01 10.63 15.98
C PRO A 441 0.97 10.06 17.05
N LEU A 442 1.71 10.93 17.76
CA LEU A 442 2.61 10.49 18.82
C LEU A 442 1.88 10.02 20.09
N LEU A 443 0.73 10.61 20.41
CA LEU A 443 -0.13 10.10 21.49
C LEU A 443 -0.70 8.71 21.14
N TYR A 444 -1.07 8.50 19.87
CA TYR A 444 -1.46 7.19 19.37
C TYR A 444 -0.31 6.17 19.53
N GLU A 445 0.90 6.50 19.09
CA GLU A 445 2.07 5.61 19.17
C GLU A 445 2.43 5.26 20.63
N LEU A 446 2.34 6.23 21.54
CA LEU A 446 2.51 6.01 22.98
C LEU A 446 1.46 5.06 23.55
N LEU A 447 0.20 5.24 23.17
CA LEU A 447 -0.91 4.42 23.64
C LEU A 447 -0.81 2.99 23.08
N GLU A 448 -0.51 2.84 21.80
CA GLU A 448 -0.26 1.56 21.15
C GLU A 448 0.89 0.81 21.81
N SER A 449 2.02 1.49 22.04
CA SER A 449 3.18 0.92 22.73
C SER A 449 2.84 0.44 24.14
N TYR A 450 1.97 1.18 24.85
CA TYR A 450 1.55 0.85 26.21
C TYR A 450 0.71 -0.42 26.22
N LEU A 451 -0.28 -0.48 25.32
CA LEU A 451 -1.13 -1.65 25.15
C LEU A 451 -0.34 -2.87 24.66
N HIS A 452 0.69 -2.68 23.83
CA HIS A 452 1.58 -3.76 23.42
C HIS A 452 2.43 -4.31 24.58
N TYR A 453 2.93 -3.44 25.45
CA TYR A 453 3.65 -3.85 26.65
C TYR A 453 2.75 -4.62 27.63
N GLU A 454 1.53 -4.12 27.86
CA GLU A 454 0.55 -4.77 28.73
C GLU A 454 0.11 -6.14 28.16
N TYR A 455 -0.04 -6.24 26.84
CA TYR A 455 -0.34 -7.49 26.13
C TYR A 455 0.72 -8.58 26.36
N ASN A 456 2.01 -8.25 26.24
CA ASN A 456 3.10 -9.23 26.41
C ASN A 456 3.30 -9.67 27.88
N ALA A 457 2.66 -9.00 28.84
CA ALA A 457 2.79 -9.30 30.26
C ALA A 457 1.74 -10.30 30.80
N ILE A 458 0.73 -10.69 30.00
CA ILE A 458 -0.41 -11.51 30.43
C ILE A 458 -0.38 -12.89 29.74
N ASP A 459 -0.56 -13.97 30.51
CA ASP A 459 -0.59 -15.36 30.01
C ASP A 459 -1.69 -15.61 28.96
N THR A 460 -1.37 -16.43 27.96
CA THR A 460 -2.06 -16.60 26.68
C THR A 460 -3.52 -17.09 26.71
N ILE A 461 -4.00 -17.62 27.84
CA ILE A 461 -5.24 -18.40 27.89
C ILE A 461 -6.51 -17.53 28.08
N ASN A 462 -6.40 -16.30 28.63
CA ASN A 462 -7.54 -15.40 28.87
C ASN A 462 -7.54 -14.10 28.03
N LEU A 463 -6.56 -13.94 27.13
CA LEU A 463 -6.24 -12.68 26.46
C LEU A 463 -7.33 -12.15 25.51
N GLN A 464 -8.00 -13.05 24.79
CA GLN A 464 -8.96 -12.67 23.74
C GLN A 464 -10.23 -11.97 24.31
N TYR A 465 -10.47 -12.12 25.62
CA TYR A 465 -11.57 -11.49 26.35
C TYR A 465 -11.14 -10.27 27.17
N SER A 466 -9.85 -9.93 27.18
CA SER A 466 -9.39 -8.75 27.90
C SER A 466 -9.85 -7.47 27.21
N THR A 467 -10.37 -6.52 27.98
CA THR A 467 -10.78 -5.19 27.47
C THR A 467 -9.62 -4.45 26.82
N ALA A 468 -8.39 -4.67 27.30
CA ALA A 468 -7.17 -4.09 26.73
C ALA A 468 -6.90 -4.63 25.30
N TYR A 469 -7.08 -5.93 25.06
CA TYR A 469 -6.92 -6.51 23.73
C TYR A 469 -7.96 -6.00 22.73
N GLN A 470 -9.23 -5.94 23.15
CA GLN A 470 -10.30 -5.39 22.31
C GLN A 470 -10.06 -3.90 22.00
N PHE A 471 -9.56 -3.13 22.96
CA PHE A 471 -9.22 -1.73 22.75
C PHE A 471 -8.00 -1.55 21.85
N LYS A 472 -6.98 -2.40 21.96
CA LYS A 472 -5.82 -2.42 21.06
C LYS A 472 -6.24 -2.70 19.61
N GLN A 473 -7.05 -3.74 19.38
CA GLN A 473 -7.59 -4.02 18.05
C GLN A 473 -8.43 -2.85 17.52
N TRP A 474 -9.27 -2.25 18.36
CA TRP A 474 -10.03 -1.07 17.96
C TRP A 474 -9.10 0.08 17.55
N LEU A 475 -8.03 0.33 18.31
CA LEU A 475 -7.06 1.40 18.04
C LEU A 475 -6.32 1.17 16.71
N GLU A 476 -5.83 -0.05 16.48
CA GLU A 476 -5.16 -0.45 15.23
C GLU A 476 -6.11 -0.29 14.03
N ASN A 477 -7.37 -0.72 14.17
CA ASN A 477 -8.38 -0.61 13.12
C ASN A 477 -8.83 0.84 12.85
N HIS A 478 -8.56 1.79 13.74
CA HIS A 478 -8.98 3.20 13.61
C HIS A 478 -7.80 4.18 13.47
N VAL A 479 -6.58 3.68 13.19
CA VAL A 479 -5.38 4.52 13.10
C VAL A 479 -5.52 5.63 12.03
N PHE A 480 -6.16 5.33 10.89
CA PHE A 480 -6.33 6.29 9.82
C PHE A 480 -7.36 7.36 10.18
N GLU A 481 -8.46 7.00 10.83
CA GLU A 481 -9.52 7.89 11.31
C GLU A 481 -8.96 8.85 12.37
N ILE A 482 -8.11 8.35 13.29
CA ILE A 482 -7.42 9.17 14.29
C ILE A 482 -6.54 10.22 13.60
N ASN A 483 -5.81 9.81 12.57
CA ASN A 483 -4.95 10.71 11.81
C ASN A 483 -5.73 11.75 10.98
N TRP A 484 -6.85 11.37 10.37
CA TRP A 484 -7.76 12.32 9.71
C TRP A 484 -8.37 13.31 10.71
N THR A 485 -8.72 12.83 11.90
CA THR A 485 -9.18 13.66 13.01
C THR A 485 -8.11 14.65 13.45
N ASN A 486 -6.84 14.24 13.48
CA ASN A 486 -5.72 15.15 13.75
C ASN A 486 -5.61 16.27 12.72
N ILE A 487 -5.65 15.96 11.41
CA ILE A 487 -5.62 16.96 10.34
C ILE A 487 -6.76 17.97 10.49
N PHE A 488 -7.96 17.49 10.83
CA PHE A 488 -9.12 18.34 11.10
C PHE A 488 -8.90 19.24 12.33
N LEU A 489 -8.40 18.69 13.43
CA LEU A 489 -8.13 19.43 14.67
C LEU A 489 -7.02 20.48 14.49
N VAL A 490 -5.95 20.16 13.75
CA VAL A 490 -4.91 21.13 13.39
C VAL A 490 -5.50 22.27 12.56
N SER A 491 -6.41 21.95 11.62
CA SER A 491 -7.11 22.96 10.82
C SER A 491 -7.97 23.89 11.68
N ILE A 492 -8.67 23.35 12.69
CA ILE A 492 -9.41 24.16 13.67
C ILE A 492 -8.47 25.01 14.52
N ALA A 493 -7.38 24.42 15.04
CA ALA A 493 -6.39 25.14 15.84
C ALA A 493 -5.81 26.34 15.06
N MET A 494 -5.55 26.17 13.75
CA MET A 494 -5.06 27.23 12.88
C MET A 494 -6.02 28.42 12.73
N LEU A 495 -7.33 28.25 12.90
CA LEU A 495 -8.28 29.37 12.96
C LEU A 495 -7.95 30.31 14.13
N PHE A 496 -7.70 29.74 15.31
CA PHE A 496 -7.41 30.49 16.53
C PHE A 496 -5.99 31.04 16.52
N ILE A 497 -5.01 30.23 16.11
CA ILE A 497 -3.61 30.61 16.01
C ILE A 497 -3.44 31.72 14.99
N GLY A 498 -4.09 31.64 13.82
CA GLY A 498 -4.03 32.67 12.79
C GLY A 498 -4.50 34.06 13.29
N LYS A 499 -5.54 34.09 14.13
CA LYS A 499 -6.00 35.34 14.77
C LYS A 499 -4.92 35.90 15.72
N LYS A 500 -4.26 35.05 16.51
CA LYS A 500 -3.21 35.45 17.45
C LYS A 500 -1.95 35.91 16.74
N ILE A 501 -1.50 35.20 15.71
CA ILE A 501 -0.38 35.59 14.84
C ILE A 501 -0.57 37.02 14.32
N ARG A 502 -1.77 37.33 13.80
CA ARG A 502 -2.06 38.66 13.26
C ARG A 502 -1.93 39.76 14.31
N LEU A 503 -2.46 39.53 15.52
CA LEU A 503 -2.37 40.48 16.64
C LEU A 503 -0.93 40.65 17.11
N TRP A 504 -0.21 39.55 17.30
CA TRP A 504 1.18 39.53 17.74
C TRP A 504 2.09 40.28 16.77
N ARG A 505 1.84 40.15 15.46
CA ARG A 505 2.65 40.83 14.44
C ARG A 505 2.50 42.35 14.48
N GLY A 506 1.34 42.86 14.92
CA GLY A 506 1.05 44.29 15.05
C GLY A 506 1.75 45.00 16.22
N ILE A 507 2.45 44.27 17.09
CA ILE A 507 3.23 44.87 18.19
C ILE A 507 4.47 45.58 17.61
N ALA A 508 4.87 46.71 18.18
CA ALA A 508 6.12 47.37 17.81
C ALA A 508 7.34 46.45 18.05
N GLU A 509 8.33 46.53 17.17
CA GLU A 509 9.65 45.95 17.47
C GLU A 509 10.32 46.87 18.49
N ALA A 510 10.61 46.31 19.68
CA ALA A 510 11.24 47.03 20.79
C ALA A 510 12.76 46.98 20.68
#